data_AF-A0AAP8GBE9-F1
#
_entry.id   AF-A0AAP8GBE9-F1
#
_cell.length_a   1.000
_cell.length_b   1.000
_cell.length_c   1.000
_cell.angle_alpha   90.00
_cell.angle_beta   90.00
_cell.angle_gamma   90.00
#
_symmetry.space_group_name_H-M   'P 1'
#
loop_
_entity.id
_entity.type
_entity.pdbx_description
1 polymer ?
#
loop_
_entity_poly.entity_id
_entity_poly.type
_entity_poly.pdbx_seq_one_letter_code
_entity_poly.pdbx_strand_id
1 'polypeptide(L)'
;MNKLLAALIATLFATAAFAQTAPATEAVVKAQASAQKDVNKAVASEAKVDAKADANVAKAEMKADDKKADAHHKANKTKAKAHDKVVNADAEDKLKAEAKADKTDAKADAKATKTAVKANAKVAKEKVEANADKALAATKTEEAKAKADAEVKAAAAK
;
A
#
# COMPACT_ATOMS: atom_id res chain seq x y z
N MET A 1 -13.54 10.95 9.67
CA MET A 1 -12.57 11.55 8.73
C MET A 1 -13.13 12.74 7.93
N ASN A 2 -14.44 12.77 7.61
CA ASN A 2 -15.01 13.86 6.81
C ASN A 2 -15.05 15.24 7.48
N LYS A 3 -15.12 15.31 8.82
CA LYS A 3 -15.21 16.61 9.52
C LYS A 3 -13.88 17.37 9.62
N LEU A 4 -12.76 16.65 9.64
CA LEU A 4 -11.43 17.26 9.68
C LEU A 4 -11.04 17.81 8.31
N LEU A 5 -11.32 17.06 7.23
CA LEU A 5 -11.13 17.52 5.85
C LEU A 5 -12.05 18.70 5.52
N ALA A 6 -13.32 18.66 5.94
CA ALA A 6 -14.23 19.78 5.77
C ALA A 6 -13.77 21.05 6.52
N ALA A 7 -13.25 20.89 7.74
CA ALA A 7 -12.71 22.01 8.51
C ALA A 7 -11.44 22.57 7.86
N LEU A 8 -10.53 21.72 7.38
CA LEU A 8 -9.29 22.14 6.70
C LEU A 8 -9.57 22.89 5.40
N ILE A 9 -10.53 22.40 4.60
CA ILE A 9 -10.98 23.07 3.37
C ILE A 9 -11.66 24.40 3.74
N ALA A 10 -12.52 24.46 4.75
CA ALA A 10 -13.15 25.72 5.16
C ALA A 10 -12.14 26.77 5.65
N THR A 11 -11.10 26.36 6.38
CA THR A 11 -10.05 27.28 6.87
C THR A 11 -9.12 27.79 5.76
N LEU A 12 -8.88 27.00 4.71
CA LEU A 12 -8.04 27.43 3.58
C LEU A 12 -8.72 28.53 2.74
N PHE A 13 -10.06 28.54 2.71
CA PHE A 13 -10.84 29.51 1.92
C PHE A 13 -11.09 30.84 2.65
N ALA A 14 -11.07 30.86 3.99
CA ALA A 14 -11.19 32.11 4.76
C ALA A 14 -9.98 33.05 4.56
N THR A 15 -8.80 32.50 4.28
CA THR A 15 -7.57 33.28 4.07
C THR A 15 -7.38 33.79 2.63
N ALA A 16 -8.16 33.32 1.66
CA ALA A 16 -8.05 33.75 0.26
C ALA A 16 -8.97 34.94 -0.10
N ALA A 17 -9.87 35.35 0.81
CA ALA A 17 -10.90 36.35 0.54
C ALA A 17 -10.44 37.82 0.63
N PHE A 18 -9.17 38.09 0.98
CA PHE A 18 -8.68 39.46 1.22
C PHE A 18 -7.83 40.08 0.09
N ALA A 19 -7.86 39.54 -1.13
CA ALA A 19 -7.20 40.14 -2.29
C ALA A 19 -8.16 40.33 -3.49
N GLN A 20 -8.95 41.42 -3.42
CA GLN A 20 -9.56 42.20 -4.50
C GLN A 20 -9.54 41.63 -5.94
N THR A 21 -10.72 41.27 -6.48
CA THR A 21 -11.14 41.52 -7.88
C THR A 21 -12.69 41.49 -7.95
N ALA A 22 -13.28 42.13 -8.97
CA ALA A 22 -14.70 42.47 -9.21
C ALA A 22 -15.80 41.54 -8.61
N PRO A 23 -17.02 42.07 -8.33
CA PRO A 23 -18.12 41.24 -7.86
C PRO A 23 -18.39 40.07 -8.83
N ALA A 24 -18.26 38.85 -8.32
CA ALA A 24 -18.47 37.63 -9.11
C ALA A 24 -19.92 37.62 -9.65
N THR A 25 -20.08 37.47 -10.96
CA THR A 25 -21.40 37.32 -11.58
C THR A 25 -22.02 35.98 -11.13
N GLU A 26 -23.35 35.88 -11.09
CA GLU A 26 -24.05 34.62 -10.72
C GLU A 26 -23.57 33.43 -11.58
N ALA A 27 -23.22 33.67 -12.84
CA ALA A 27 -22.65 32.68 -13.74
C ALA A 27 -21.30 32.12 -13.24
N VAL A 28 -20.41 32.98 -12.74
CA VAL A 28 -19.12 32.59 -12.16
C VAL A 28 -19.32 31.81 -10.86
N VAL A 29 -20.24 32.25 -9.99
CA VAL A 29 -20.54 31.55 -8.73
C VAL A 29 -21.09 30.14 -9.00
N LYS A 30 -22.00 29.99 -9.98
CA LYS A 30 -22.56 28.69 -10.36
C LYS A 30 -21.51 27.78 -10.99
N ALA A 31 -20.62 28.33 -11.82
CA ALA A 31 -19.50 27.59 -12.40
C ALA A 31 -18.54 27.09 -11.32
N GLN A 32 -18.17 27.94 -10.35
CA GLN A 32 -17.34 27.55 -9.21
C GLN A 32 -17.97 26.43 -8.36
N ALA A 33 -19.27 26.53 -8.06
CA ALA A 33 -19.96 25.49 -7.30
C ALA A 33 -20.00 24.14 -8.03
N SER A 34 -20.22 24.15 -9.35
CA SER A 34 -20.19 22.93 -10.18
C SER A 34 -18.78 22.34 -10.26
N ALA A 35 -17.80 23.16 -10.57
CA ALA A 35 -16.39 22.80 -10.61
C ALA A 35 -15.91 22.16 -9.29
N GLN A 36 -16.28 22.77 -8.16
CA GLN A 36 -15.95 22.24 -6.83
C GLN A 36 -16.60 20.87 -6.58
N LYS A 37 -17.84 20.65 -7.03
CA LYS A 37 -18.51 19.36 -6.91
C LYS A 37 -17.77 18.27 -7.68
N ASP A 38 -17.29 18.56 -8.88
CA ASP A 38 -16.56 17.61 -9.71
C ASP A 38 -15.17 17.30 -9.14
N VAL A 39 -14.44 18.32 -8.66
CA VAL A 39 -13.18 18.12 -7.93
C VAL A 39 -13.39 17.27 -6.69
N ASN A 40 -14.43 17.55 -5.89
CA ASN A 40 -14.74 16.76 -4.69
C ASN A 40 -15.03 15.29 -5.03
N LYS A 41 -15.71 15.02 -6.16
CA LYS A 41 -15.98 13.66 -6.63
C LYS A 41 -14.71 12.94 -7.07
N ALA A 42 -13.79 13.66 -7.72
CA ALA A 42 -12.49 13.12 -8.12
C ALA A 42 -11.63 12.76 -6.90
N VAL A 43 -11.48 13.69 -5.94
CA VAL A 43 -10.77 13.46 -4.67
C VAL A 43 -11.39 12.29 -3.88
N ALA A 44 -12.71 12.19 -3.83
CA ALA A 44 -13.39 11.08 -3.16
C ALA A 44 -13.15 9.73 -3.88
N SER A 45 -12.92 9.74 -5.19
CA SER A 45 -12.61 8.53 -5.96
C SER A 45 -11.15 8.12 -5.78
N GLU A 46 -10.23 9.09 -5.77
CA GLU A 46 -8.81 8.88 -5.43
C GLU A 46 -8.65 8.26 -4.04
N ALA A 47 -9.29 8.82 -3.02
CA ALA A 47 -9.25 8.28 -1.66
C ALA A 47 -9.75 6.82 -1.56
N LYS A 48 -10.71 6.43 -2.42
CA LYS A 48 -11.17 5.04 -2.49
C LYS A 48 -10.15 4.11 -3.15
N VAL A 49 -9.47 4.59 -4.19
CA VAL A 49 -8.38 3.85 -4.83
C VAL A 49 -7.24 3.66 -3.84
N ASP A 50 -6.84 4.72 -3.13
CA ASP A 50 -5.80 4.67 -2.10
C ASP A 50 -6.12 3.63 -1.02
N ALA A 51 -7.32 3.70 -0.45
CA ALA A 51 -7.75 2.77 0.59
C ALA A 51 -7.77 1.32 0.10
N LYS A 52 -8.20 1.09 -1.15
CA LYS A 52 -8.21 -0.26 -1.76
C LYS A 52 -6.79 -0.77 -2.01
N ALA A 53 -5.92 0.08 -2.51
CA ALA A 53 -4.52 -0.25 -2.77
C ALA A 53 -3.78 -0.61 -1.47
N ASP A 54 -4.00 0.16 -0.40
CA ASP A 54 -3.43 -0.13 0.92
C ASP A 54 -3.97 -1.43 1.51
N ALA A 55 -5.27 -1.69 1.39
CA ALA A 55 -5.88 -2.94 1.85
C ALA A 55 -5.31 -4.16 1.11
N ASN A 56 -5.04 -4.04 -0.19
CA ASN A 56 -4.44 -5.10 -0.99
C ASN A 56 -3.00 -5.40 -0.55
N VAL A 57 -2.18 -4.36 -0.35
CA VAL A 57 -0.81 -4.50 0.16
C VAL A 57 -0.81 -5.15 1.55
N ALA A 58 -1.64 -4.68 2.48
CA ALA A 58 -1.73 -5.26 3.82
C ALA A 58 -2.13 -6.74 3.78
N LYS A 59 -3.07 -7.12 2.90
CA LYS A 59 -3.47 -8.52 2.71
C LYS A 59 -2.33 -9.37 2.12
N ALA A 60 -1.52 -8.80 1.22
CA ALA A 60 -0.36 -9.48 0.68
C ALA A 60 0.73 -9.68 1.74
N GLU A 61 0.98 -8.69 2.58
CA GLU A 61 1.93 -8.76 3.71
C GLU A 61 1.53 -9.84 4.71
N MET A 62 0.26 -9.84 5.17
CA MET A 62 -0.26 -10.87 6.08
C MET A 62 -0.07 -12.28 5.51
N LYS A 63 -0.44 -12.50 4.23
CA LYS A 63 -0.24 -13.80 3.56
C LYS A 63 1.24 -14.17 3.42
N ALA A 64 2.12 -13.19 3.28
CA ALA A 64 3.55 -13.44 3.18
C ALA A 64 4.11 -13.86 4.54
N ASP A 65 3.67 -13.22 5.62
CA ASP A 65 4.10 -13.53 6.97
C ASP A 65 3.61 -14.91 7.42
N ASP A 66 2.36 -15.27 7.13
CA ASP A 66 1.84 -16.64 7.35
C ASP A 66 2.71 -17.70 6.66
N LYS A 67 3.12 -17.45 5.41
CA LYS A 67 3.96 -18.38 4.65
C LYS A 67 5.37 -18.47 5.20
N LYS A 68 5.94 -17.36 5.67
CA LYS A 68 7.26 -17.36 6.32
C LYS A 68 7.18 -18.14 7.63
N ALA A 69 6.17 -17.89 8.45
CA ALA A 69 5.97 -18.57 9.72
C ALA A 69 5.83 -20.09 9.54
N ASP A 70 4.97 -20.55 8.60
CA ASP A 70 4.83 -21.98 8.29
C ASP A 70 6.14 -22.60 7.79
N ALA A 71 6.89 -21.87 6.96
CA ALA A 71 8.17 -22.36 6.45
C ALA A 71 9.23 -22.48 7.55
N HIS A 72 9.33 -21.50 8.46
CA HIS A 72 10.22 -21.55 9.62
C HIS A 72 9.82 -22.65 10.60
N HIS A 73 8.51 -22.82 10.87
CA HIS A 73 8.02 -23.90 11.70
C HIS A 73 8.38 -25.29 11.12
N LYS A 74 8.18 -25.49 9.81
CA LYS A 74 8.58 -26.73 9.12
C LYS A 74 10.08 -26.96 9.15
N ALA A 75 10.87 -25.90 9.00
CA ALA A 75 12.32 -25.99 9.12
C ALA A 75 12.71 -26.44 10.53
N ASN A 76 12.25 -25.73 11.57
CA ASN A 76 12.54 -26.05 12.98
C ASN A 76 12.14 -27.49 13.34
N LYS A 77 10.96 -27.94 12.92
CA LYS A 77 10.52 -29.34 13.12
C LYS A 77 11.45 -30.35 12.44
N THR A 78 11.99 -30.01 11.27
CA THR A 78 12.93 -30.88 10.55
C THR A 78 14.28 -30.93 11.26
N LYS A 79 14.78 -29.77 11.72
CA LYS A 79 16.02 -29.68 12.49
C LYS A 79 15.93 -30.45 13.79
N ALA A 80 14.86 -30.24 14.57
CA ALA A 80 14.62 -30.95 15.83
C ALA A 80 14.67 -32.48 15.65
N LYS A 81 14.01 -33.01 14.61
CA LYS A 81 14.08 -34.44 14.28
C LYS A 81 15.47 -34.93 13.87
N ALA A 82 16.31 -34.06 13.31
CA ALA A 82 17.68 -34.40 12.96
C ALA A 82 18.57 -34.43 14.21
N HIS A 83 18.42 -33.44 15.10
CA HIS A 83 19.13 -33.36 16.37
C HIS A 83 18.72 -34.48 17.34
N ASP A 84 17.44 -34.89 17.37
CA ASP A 84 17.02 -36.07 18.12
C ASP A 84 17.79 -37.34 17.70
N LYS A 85 18.10 -37.49 16.40
CA LYS A 85 18.89 -38.63 15.92
C LYS A 85 20.35 -38.55 16.35
N VAL A 86 20.88 -37.35 16.57
CA VAL A 86 22.21 -37.15 17.14
C VAL A 86 22.23 -37.55 18.61
N VAL A 87 21.22 -37.11 19.37
CA VAL A 87 21.10 -37.45 20.80
C VAL A 87 20.99 -38.95 21.02
N ASN A 88 20.28 -39.65 20.13
CA ASN A 88 20.07 -41.10 20.21
C ASN A 88 21.16 -41.93 19.50
N ALA A 89 22.22 -41.32 18.97
CA ALA A 89 23.30 -42.05 18.31
C ALA A 89 24.35 -42.53 19.31
N ASP A 90 24.91 -43.72 19.06
CA ASP A 90 26.05 -44.24 19.81
C ASP A 90 27.30 -43.36 19.63
N ALA A 91 28.22 -43.39 20.60
CA ALA A 91 29.39 -42.52 20.63
C ALA A 91 30.24 -42.60 19.34
N GLU A 92 30.39 -43.80 18.77
CA GLU A 92 31.16 -44.06 17.55
C GLU A 92 30.50 -43.45 16.29
N ASP A 93 29.17 -43.34 16.27
CA ASP A 93 28.38 -42.82 15.15
C ASP A 93 27.98 -41.35 15.31
N LYS A 94 28.19 -40.77 16.50
CA LYS A 94 27.72 -39.43 16.86
C LYS A 94 28.23 -38.35 15.91
N LEU A 95 29.52 -38.37 15.57
CA LEU A 95 30.13 -37.43 14.60
C LEU A 95 29.46 -37.49 13.21
N LYS A 96 29.12 -38.70 12.75
CA LYS A 96 28.42 -38.90 11.47
C LYS A 96 26.96 -38.46 11.53
N ALA A 97 26.32 -38.65 12.68
CA ALA A 97 24.96 -38.14 12.92
C ALA A 97 24.95 -36.62 12.93
N GLU A 98 25.91 -35.97 13.60
CA GLU A 98 26.08 -34.51 13.64
C GLU A 98 26.25 -33.94 12.23
N ALA A 99 27.16 -34.49 11.42
CA ALA A 99 27.35 -34.05 10.04
C ALA A 99 26.07 -34.17 9.18
N LYS A 100 25.23 -35.19 9.43
CA LYS A 100 23.91 -35.33 8.77
C LYS A 100 22.89 -34.32 9.28
N ALA A 101 22.93 -33.99 10.57
CA ALA A 101 22.08 -32.97 11.16
C ALA A 101 22.43 -31.59 10.59
N ASP A 102 23.71 -31.21 10.55
CA ASP A 102 24.16 -29.94 9.97
C ASP A 102 23.73 -29.79 8.50
N LYS A 103 23.88 -30.85 7.71
CA LYS A 103 23.40 -30.86 6.31
C LYS A 103 21.87 -30.71 6.22
N THR A 104 21.15 -31.30 7.16
CA THR A 104 19.68 -31.19 7.23
C THR A 104 19.26 -29.79 7.62
N ASP A 105 19.95 -29.17 8.57
CA ASP A 105 19.72 -27.80 9.04
C ASP A 105 19.92 -26.81 7.91
N ALA A 106 21.06 -26.88 7.22
CA ALA A 106 21.35 -26.04 6.06
C ALA A 106 20.28 -26.18 4.96
N LYS A 107 19.81 -27.41 4.69
CA LYS A 107 18.76 -27.66 3.69
C LYS A 107 17.39 -27.13 4.14
N ALA A 108 17.08 -27.24 5.43
CA ALA A 108 15.84 -26.72 6.01
C ALA A 108 15.81 -25.19 5.94
N ASP A 109 16.91 -24.53 6.32
CA ASP A 109 17.05 -23.07 6.22
C ASP A 109 16.97 -22.58 4.79
N ALA A 110 17.68 -23.22 3.86
CA ALA A 110 17.63 -22.86 2.44
C ALA A 110 16.19 -22.92 1.89
N LYS A 111 15.38 -23.91 2.31
CA LYS A 111 13.97 -24.01 1.94
C LYS A 111 13.10 -22.93 2.57
N ALA A 112 13.33 -22.61 3.84
CA ALA A 112 12.61 -21.53 4.54
C ALA A 112 12.91 -20.18 3.88
N THR A 113 14.18 -19.86 3.67
CA THR A 113 14.64 -18.64 2.98
C THR A 113 14.07 -18.54 1.57
N LYS A 114 14.09 -19.63 0.78
CA LYS A 114 13.48 -19.62 -0.56
C LYS A 114 11.99 -19.29 -0.54
N THR A 115 11.26 -19.79 0.47
CA THR A 115 9.83 -19.48 0.64
C THR A 115 9.64 -18.02 1.04
N ALA A 116 10.45 -17.51 1.98
CA ALA A 116 10.41 -16.13 2.43
C ALA A 116 10.70 -15.14 1.29
N VAL A 117 11.72 -15.40 0.48
CA VAL A 117 12.06 -14.58 -0.69
C VAL A 117 10.91 -14.54 -1.70
N LYS A 118 10.29 -15.70 -2.01
CA LYS A 118 9.13 -15.75 -2.90
C LYS A 118 7.91 -15.01 -2.35
N ALA A 119 7.71 -15.06 -1.03
CA ALA A 119 6.63 -14.33 -0.38
C ALA A 119 6.86 -12.82 -0.45
N ASN A 120 8.06 -12.35 -0.13
CA ASN A 120 8.45 -10.94 -0.23
C ASN A 120 8.37 -10.41 -1.67
N ALA A 121 8.77 -11.21 -2.67
CA ALA A 121 8.66 -10.82 -4.07
C ALA A 121 7.20 -10.53 -4.48
N LYS A 122 6.23 -11.30 -3.96
CA LYS A 122 4.80 -11.06 -4.21
C LYS A 122 4.31 -9.78 -3.54
N VAL A 123 4.75 -9.51 -2.31
CA VAL A 123 4.45 -8.25 -1.60
C VAL A 123 5.02 -7.06 -2.37
N ALA A 124 6.27 -7.15 -2.83
CA ALA A 124 6.90 -6.09 -3.61
C ALA A 124 6.13 -5.80 -4.90
N LYS A 125 5.68 -6.85 -5.61
CA LYS A 125 4.82 -6.70 -6.78
C LYS A 125 3.51 -5.97 -6.45
N GLU A 126 2.82 -6.38 -5.39
CA GLU A 126 1.57 -5.73 -4.97
C GLU A 126 1.79 -4.25 -4.61
N LYS A 127 2.90 -3.91 -3.95
CA LYS A 127 3.26 -2.51 -3.64
C LYS A 127 3.48 -1.67 -4.90
N VAL A 128 4.11 -2.25 -5.92
CA VAL A 128 4.31 -1.56 -7.21
C VAL A 128 2.98 -1.32 -7.92
N GLU A 129 2.11 -2.34 -7.96
CA GLU A 129 0.77 -2.22 -8.56
C GLU A 129 -0.10 -1.20 -7.80
N ALA A 130 -0.09 -1.26 -6.46
CA ALA A 130 -0.76 -0.27 -5.61
C ALA A 130 -0.27 1.15 -5.89
N ASN A 131 1.04 1.38 -5.94
CA ASN A 131 1.59 2.71 -6.24
C ASN A 131 1.21 3.20 -7.64
N ALA A 132 1.17 2.31 -8.64
CA ALA A 132 0.72 2.66 -9.98
C ALA A 132 -0.75 3.09 -10.00
N ASP A 133 -1.63 2.34 -9.30
CA ASP A 133 -3.05 2.67 -9.20
C ASP A 133 -3.28 4.02 -8.51
N LYS A 134 -2.56 4.29 -7.41
CA LYS A 134 -2.61 5.56 -6.69
C LYS A 134 -2.13 6.73 -7.56
N ALA A 135 -1.01 6.56 -8.27
CA ALA A 135 -0.49 7.59 -9.17
C ALA A 135 -1.49 7.92 -10.29
N LEU A 136 -2.09 6.90 -10.91
CA LEU A 136 -3.13 7.08 -11.93
C LEU A 136 -4.37 7.80 -11.38
N ALA A 137 -4.75 7.52 -10.14
CA ALA A 137 -5.87 8.18 -9.49
C ALA A 137 -5.57 9.66 -9.19
N ALA A 138 -4.37 9.95 -8.69
CA ALA A 138 -3.91 11.32 -8.46
C ALA A 138 -3.88 12.14 -9.77
N THR A 139 -3.35 11.57 -10.85
CA THR A 139 -3.36 12.23 -12.18
C THR A 139 -4.78 12.55 -12.64
N LYS A 140 -5.74 11.63 -12.49
CA LYS A 140 -7.15 11.90 -12.83
C LYS A 140 -7.77 13.00 -11.98
N THR A 141 -7.38 13.11 -10.71
CA THR A 141 -7.81 14.22 -9.85
C THR A 141 -7.21 15.55 -10.32
N GLU A 142 -5.94 15.58 -10.71
CA GLU A 142 -5.31 16.77 -11.29
C GLU A 142 -5.97 17.20 -12.60
N GLU A 143 -6.29 16.25 -13.49
CA GLU A 143 -7.05 16.52 -14.71
C GLU A 143 -8.43 17.13 -14.40
N ALA A 144 -9.12 16.61 -13.37
CA ALA A 144 -10.41 17.15 -12.95
C ALA A 144 -10.29 18.59 -12.41
N LYS A 145 -9.24 18.89 -11.64
CA LYS A 145 -8.94 20.26 -11.16
C LYS A 145 -8.63 21.21 -12.32
N ALA A 146 -7.78 20.78 -13.26
CA ALA A 146 -7.43 21.59 -14.43
C ALA A 146 -8.67 21.90 -15.29
N LYS A 147 -9.55 20.91 -15.48
CA LYS A 147 -10.81 21.10 -16.20
C LYS A 147 -11.75 22.06 -15.47
N ALA A 148 -11.90 21.89 -14.15
CA ALA A 148 -12.67 22.79 -13.29
C ALA A 148 -12.19 24.25 -13.39
N ASP A 149 -10.87 24.48 -13.33
CA ASP A 149 -10.30 25.82 -13.47
C ASP A 149 -10.56 26.42 -14.85
N ALA A 150 -10.50 25.61 -15.91
CA ALA A 150 -10.81 26.05 -17.26
C ALA A 150 -12.28 26.44 -17.42
N GLU A 151 -13.21 25.68 -16.84
CA GLU A 151 -14.65 25.99 -16.87
C GLU A 151 -14.98 27.29 -16.12
N VAL A 152 -14.36 27.52 -14.96
CA VAL A 152 -14.53 28.77 -14.20
C VAL A 152 -13.98 29.97 -14.99
N LYS A 153 -12.79 29.84 -15.60
CA LYS A 153 -12.22 30.90 -16.46
C LYS A 153 -13.11 31.19 -17.67
N ALA A 154 -13.66 30.15 -18.30
CA ALA A 154 -14.58 30.31 -19.42
C ALA A 154 -15.89 31.00 -19.03
N ALA A 155 -16.38 30.77 -17.80
CA ALA A 155 -17.55 31.48 -17.26
C ALA A 155 -17.25 32.94 -16.91
N ALA A 156 -16.03 33.26 -16.45
CA ALA A 156 -15.60 34.63 -16.15
C ALA A 156 -15.32 35.48 -17.39
N ALA A 157 -15.09 34.84 -18.54
CA ALA A 157 -14.87 35.50 -19.82
C ALA A 157 -16.17 35.80 -20.61
N LYS A 158 -17.33 35.47 -20.03
CA LYS A 158 -18.67 35.70 -20.59
C LYS A 158 -19.39 36.79 -19.81
#